data_AF-E8X229-F1
#
_entry.id   AF-E8X229-F1
#
_cell.length_a   1.000
_cell.length_b   1.000
_cell.length_c   1.000
_cell.angle_alpha   90.00
_cell.angle_beta   90.00
_cell.angle_gamma   90.00
#
_symmetry.space_group_name_H-M   'P 1'
#
loop_
_entity.id
_entity.type
_entity.pdbx_description
1 polymer ?
#
loop_
_entity_poly.entity_id
_entity_poly.type
_entity_poly.pdbx_seq_one_letter_code
_entity_poly.pdbx_strand_id
1 'polypeptide(L)'
;MAINLPAELEQSVDQLAARHGFTKDDFIRDAVEQRVAQYEEEPELTEAQLAHLDEGVAQLRRGEFVPGEVIEAKLEKLLEELEARAKIEEQSASVATR
;
A
#
# COMPACT_ATOMS: atom_id res chain seq x y z
N MET A 1 -30.58 -9.18 -17.21
CA MET A 1 -29.67 -9.36 -18.37
C MET A 1 -29.11 -10.77 -18.28
N ALA A 2 -29.12 -11.56 -19.35
CA ALA A 2 -28.57 -12.93 -19.31
C ALA A 2 -27.08 -12.88 -19.68
N ILE A 3 -26.22 -13.39 -18.81
CA ILE A 3 -24.78 -13.54 -19.09
C ILE A 3 -24.59 -14.90 -19.74
N ASN A 4 -24.20 -14.93 -21.01
CA ASN A 4 -23.89 -16.18 -21.70
C ASN A 4 -22.46 -16.60 -21.37
N LEU A 5 -22.33 -17.61 -20.51
CA LEU A 5 -21.05 -18.24 -20.19
C LEU A 5 -20.77 -19.42 -21.13
N PRO A 6 -19.50 -19.68 -21.49
CA PRO A 6 -19.12 -20.94 -22.11
C PRO A 6 -19.52 -22.13 -21.22
N ALA A 7 -19.94 -23.24 -21.82
CA ALA A 7 -20.52 -24.38 -21.09
C ALA A 7 -19.59 -24.94 -19.98
N GLU A 8 -18.28 -24.96 -20.23
CA GLU A 8 -17.26 -25.41 -19.26
C GLU A 8 -17.17 -24.46 -18.05
N LEU A 9 -17.30 -23.16 -18.29
CA LEU A 9 -17.29 -22.14 -17.24
C LEU A 9 -18.60 -22.18 -16.45
N GLU A 10 -19.73 -22.37 -17.12
CA GLU A 10 -21.03 -22.52 -16.48
C GLU A 10 -21.06 -23.72 -15.52
N GLN A 11 -20.57 -24.88 -15.95
CA GLN A 11 -20.44 -26.06 -15.08
C GLN A 11 -19.55 -25.80 -13.87
N SER A 12 -18.44 -25.10 -14.07
CA SER A 12 -17.51 -24.76 -12.99
C SER A 12 -18.15 -23.83 -11.97
N VAL A 13 -18.87 -22.80 -12.44
CA VAL A 13 -19.60 -21.86 -11.58
C VAL A 13 -20.72 -22.56 -10.83
N ASP A 14 -21.50 -23.42 -11.49
CA ASP A 14 -22.58 -24.18 -10.84
C ASP A 14 -22.03 -25.10 -9.73
N GLN A 15 -20.90 -25.77 -9.97
CA GLN A 15 -20.25 -26.60 -8.95
C GLN A 15 -19.75 -25.79 -7.75
N LEU A 16 -19.14 -24.63 -8.00
CA LEU A 16 -18.64 -23.75 -6.95
C LEU A 16 -19.78 -23.14 -6.14
N ALA A 17 -20.81 -22.62 -6.82
CA ALA A 17 -21.99 -22.06 -6.17
C ALA A 17 -22.66 -23.11 -5.27
N ALA A 18 -22.87 -24.33 -5.77
CA ALA A 18 -23.45 -25.43 -5.00
C ALA A 18 -22.58 -25.83 -3.80
N ARG A 19 -21.26 -25.87 -3.95
CA ARG A 19 -20.32 -26.18 -2.86
C ARG A 19 -20.41 -25.19 -1.70
N HIS A 20 -20.69 -23.93 -2.01
CA HIS A 20 -20.77 -22.85 -1.03
C HIS A 20 -22.21 -22.50 -0.63
N GLY A 21 -23.22 -23.25 -1.11
CA GLY A 21 -24.62 -23.05 -0.77
C GLY A 21 -25.26 -21.81 -1.42
N PHE A 22 -24.66 -21.30 -2.49
CA PHE A 22 -25.16 -20.15 -3.24
C PHE A 22 -25.90 -20.59 -4.51
N THR A 23 -26.77 -19.71 -5.00
CA THR A 23 -27.24 -19.81 -6.39
C THR A 23 -26.13 -19.32 -7.33
N LYS A 24 -26.16 -19.79 -8.59
CA LYS A 24 -25.23 -19.30 -9.62
C LYS A 24 -25.25 -17.77 -9.72
N ASP A 25 -26.45 -17.18 -9.71
CA ASP A 25 -26.62 -15.74 -9.87
C ASP A 25 -26.05 -14.94 -8.70
N ASP A 26 -26.23 -15.43 -7.46
CA ASP A 26 -25.67 -14.79 -6.27
C ASP A 26 -24.14 -14.93 -6.25
N PHE A 27 -23.62 -16.10 -6.62
CA PHE A 27 -22.18 -16.35 -6.68
C PHE A 27 -21.48 -15.47 -7.72
N ILE A 28 -22.07 -15.32 -8.91
CA ILE A 28 -21.55 -14.43 -9.96
C ILE A 28 -21.61 -12.98 -9.50
N ARG A 29 -22.70 -12.55 -8.87
CA ARG A 29 -22.85 -11.18 -8.38
C ARG A 29 -21.78 -10.84 -7.36
N ASP A 30 -21.60 -11.66 -6.34
CA ASP A 30 -20.58 -11.46 -5.30
C ASP A 30 -19.17 -11.41 -5.91
N ALA A 31 -18.88 -12.31 -6.86
CA ALA A 31 -17.58 -12.33 -7.54
C ALA A 31 -17.32 -11.05 -8.36
N VAL A 32 -18.35 -10.53 -9.03
CA VAL A 32 -18.26 -9.28 -9.79
C VAL A 32 -18.12 -8.09 -8.86
N GLU A 33 -18.92 -8.01 -7.79
CA GLU A 33 -18.85 -6.93 -6.80
C GLU A 33 -17.49 -6.86 -6.11
N GLN A 34 -16.94 -8.00 -5.68
CA GLN A 34 -15.59 -8.05 -5.12
C GLN A 34 -14.53 -7.62 -6.13
N ARG A 35 -14.69 -7.99 -7.40
CA ARG A 35 -13.75 -7.61 -8.44
C ARG A 35 -13.82 -6.12 -8.76
N VAL A 36 -15.02 -5.53 -8.77
CA VAL A 36 -15.23 -4.09 -8.95
C VAL A 36 -14.65 -3.31 -7.77
N ALA A 37 -14.90 -3.74 -6.54
CA ALA A 37 -14.31 -3.12 -5.35
C ALA A 37 -12.77 -3.06 -5.44
N GLN A 38 -12.11 -4.11 -5.95
CA GLN A 38 -10.66 -4.11 -6.19
C GLN A 38 -10.19 -3.12 -7.26
N TYR A 39 -11.04 -2.79 -8.25
CA TYR A 39 -10.73 -1.79 -9.27
C TYR A 39 -11.07 -0.36 -8.81
N GLU A 40 -12.08 -0.21 -7.97
CA GLU A 40 -12.46 1.06 -7.36
C GLU A 40 -11.55 1.44 -6.18
N GLU A 41 -10.84 0.47 -5.60
CA GLU A 41 -9.72 0.67 -4.68
C GLU A 41 -8.39 1.02 -5.40
N GLU A 42 -8.42 1.81 -6.48
CA GLU A 42 -7.24 2.64 -6.76
C GLU A 42 -7.16 3.67 -5.63
N PRO A 43 -6.08 3.72 -4.84
CA PRO A 43 -5.96 4.75 -3.82
C PRO A 43 -5.89 6.09 -4.54
N GLU A 44 -7.03 6.81 -4.56
CA GLU A 44 -7.05 8.20 -4.96
C GLU A 44 -6.03 8.92 -4.09
N LEU A 45 -4.97 9.42 -4.73
CA LEU A 45 -3.99 10.23 -4.02
C LEU A 45 -4.72 11.43 -3.44
N THR A 46 -4.61 11.60 -2.14
CA THR A 46 -5.14 12.78 -1.46
C THR A 46 -4.56 14.05 -2.11
N GLU A 47 -5.29 15.17 -2.04
CA GLU A 47 -4.81 16.46 -2.57
C GLU A 47 -3.43 16.83 -2.01
N ALA A 48 -3.14 16.47 -0.75
CA ALA A 48 -1.84 16.67 -0.13
C ALA A 48 -0.73 15.82 -0.79
N GLN A 49 -1.02 14.57 -1.16
CA GLN A 49 -0.07 13.71 -1.86
C GLN A 49 0.17 14.19 -3.30
N LEU A 50 -0.88 14.64 -3.99
CA LEU A 50 -0.75 15.27 -5.31
C LEU A 50 0.11 16.54 -5.25
N ALA A 51 -0.12 17.41 -4.25
CA ALA A 51 0.68 18.61 -4.05
C ALA A 51 2.17 18.29 -3.77
N HIS A 52 2.46 17.22 -3.03
CA HIS A 52 3.83 16.76 -2.81
C HIS A 52 4.52 16.29 -4.09
N LEU A 53 3.79 15.58 -4.96
CA LEU A 53 4.32 15.14 -6.25
C LEU A 53 4.60 16.34 -7.17
N ASP A 54 3.66 17.30 -7.22
CA ASP A 54 3.83 18.52 -8.01
C ASP A 54 5.04 19.35 -7.56
N GLU A 55 5.25 19.49 -6.25
CA GLU A 55 6.42 20.17 -5.71
C GLU A 55 7.72 19.41 -6.06
N GLY A 56 7.74 18.07 -5.96
CA GLY A 56 8.88 17.26 -6.37
C GLY A 56 9.22 17.42 -7.86
N VAL A 57 8.20 17.45 -8.73
CA VAL A 57 8.38 17.72 -10.17
C VAL A 57 8.91 19.13 -10.40
N ALA A 58 8.43 20.12 -9.65
CA ALA A 58 8.90 21.49 -9.75
C ALA A 58 10.37 21.62 -9.32
N GLN A 59 10.80 20.95 -8.24
CA GLN A 59 12.19 20.88 -7.79
C GLN A 59 13.10 20.28 -8.85
N LEU A 60 12.69 19.15 -9.45
CA LEU A 60 13.44 18.53 -10.55
C LEU A 60 13.61 19.48 -11.74
N ARG A 61 12.56 20.22 -12.12
CA ARG A 61 12.64 21.22 -13.20
C ARG A 61 13.55 22.40 -12.87
N ARG A 62 13.67 22.78 -11.59
CA ARG A 62 14.61 23.81 -11.11
C ARG A 62 16.05 23.30 -10.99
N GLY A 63 16.29 22.01 -11.22
CA GLY A 63 17.60 21.37 -11.01
C GLY A 63 17.93 21.17 -9.52
N GLU A 64 16.95 21.32 -8.64
CA GLU A 64 17.05 21.09 -7.20
C GLU A 64 16.94 19.60 -6.92
N PHE A 65 17.93 18.81 -7.34
CA PHE A 65 18.03 17.41 -6.98
C PHE A 65 19.26 17.19 -6.11
N VAL A 66 19.12 16.34 -5.10
CA VAL A 66 20.22 15.93 -4.22
C VAL A 66 20.68 14.55 -4.70
N PRO A 67 21.99 14.36 -4.98
CA PRO A 67 22.51 13.04 -5.34
C PRO A 67 22.22 12.01 -4.23
N GLY A 68 21.90 10.78 -4.63
CA GLY A 68 21.57 9.69 -3.69
C GLY A 68 22.64 9.48 -2.61
N GLU A 69 23.92 9.52 -2.99
CA GLU A 69 25.07 9.39 -2.08
C GLU A 69 25.06 10.45 -0.95
N VAL A 70 24.58 11.66 -1.24
CA VAL A 70 24.49 12.74 -0.25
C VAL A 70 23.31 12.51 0.70
N ILE A 71 22.22 11.89 0.22
CA ILE A 71 21.08 11.50 1.05
C ILE A 71 21.49 10.33 1.96
N GLU A 72 22.16 9.32 1.42
CA GLU A 72 22.66 8.16 2.16
C GLU A 72 23.59 8.57 3.30
N ALA A 73 24.60 9.40 3.02
CA ALA A 73 25.52 9.89 4.06
C ALA A 73 24.83 10.70 5.16
N LYS A 74 23.76 11.45 4.82
CA LYS A 74 22.97 12.19 5.81
C LYS A 74 22.09 11.25 6.65
N LEU A 75 21.52 10.23 6.03
CA LEU A 75 20.70 9.22 6.72
C LEU A 75 21.55 8.39 7.68
N GLU A 76 22.71 7.92 7.24
CA GLU A 76 23.65 7.16 8.07
C GLU A 76 24.04 7.96 9.32
N LYS A 77 24.42 9.24 9.13
CA LYS A 77 24.73 10.13 10.24
C LYS A 77 23.56 10.33 11.20
N LEU A 78 22.33 10.50 10.68
CA LEU A 78 21.14 10.64 11.52
C LEU A 78 20.88 9.38 12.34
N LEU A 79 21.07 8.20 11.75
CA LEU A 79 20.91 6.91 12.45
C LEU A 79 21.94 6.77 13.57
N GLU A 80 23.21 7.11 13.31
CA GLU A 80 24.25 7.11 14.34
C GLU A 80 23.92 8.04 15.52
N GLU A 81 23.41 9.25 15.23
CA GLU A 81 23.01 10.22 16.26
C GLU A 81 21.82 9.71 17.10
N LEU A 82 20.86 9.02 16.48
CA LEU A 82 19.73 8.42 17.19
C LEU A 82 20.17 7.25 18.07
N GLU A 83 21.05 6.38 17.57
CA GLU A 83 21.61 5.29 18.37
C GLU A 83 22.43 5.80 19.56
N ALA A 84 23.23 6.84 19.36
CA ALA A 84 23.99 7.47 20.43
C ALA A 84 23.07 8.04 21.52
N ARG A 85 21.97 8.71 21.13
CA ARG A 85 20.96 9.21 22.07
C ARG A 85 20.28 8.09 22.84
N ALA A 86 19.88 7.02 22.17
CA ALA A 86 19.25 5.87 22.80
C ALA A 86 20.17 5.22 23.86
N LYS A 87 21.47 5.09 23.57
CA LYS A 87 22.47 4.57 24.52
C LYS A 87 22.64 5.47 25.74
N ILE A 88 22.62 6.80 25.54
CA ILE A 88 22.70 7.76 26.64
C ILE A 88 21.45 7.69 27.53
N GLU A 89 20.26 7.57 26.95
CA GLU A 89 19.00 7.43 27.70
C GLU A 89 18.97 6.13 28.53
N GLU A 90 19.41 5.02 27.95
CA GLU A 90 19.49 3.72 28.64
C GLU A 90 20.46 3.76 29.84
N GLN A 91 21.64 4.38 29.66
CA GLN A 91 22.62 4.55 30.74
C GLN A 91 22.12 5.48 31.84
N SER A 92 21.40 6.54 31.47
CA SER A 92 20.81 7.51 32.40
C SER A 92 19.70 6.87 33.26
N ALA A 93 18.87 6.02 32.65
CA ALA A 93 17.83 5.26 33.34
C ALA A 93 18.41 4.20 34.31
N SER A 94 19.52 3.56 33.94
CA SER A 94 20.21 2.57 34.78
C SER A 94 20.80 3.17 36.07
N VAL A 95 21.32 4.40 36.01
CA VAL A 95 21.93 5.10 37.16
C VAL A 95 20.87 5.64 38.12
N ALA A 96 19.68 6.02 37.64
CA ALA A 96 18.60 6.53 38.48
C ALA A 96 17.89 5.46 39.32
N THR A 97 18.16 4.17 39.07
CA THR A 97 17.47 3.03 39.72
C THR A 97 18.38 2.25 40.70
N ARG A 98 19.56 2.79 41.03
CA ARG A 98 20.49 2.29 42.06
C ARG A 98 20.60 3.27 43.21
#